data_AF-A0A0F4YRY0-F1
#
_entry.id   AF-A0A0F4YRY0-F1
#
_cell.length_a   1.000
_cell.length_b   1.000
_cell.length_c   1.000
_cell.angle_alpha   90.00
_cell.angle_beta   90.00
_cell.angle_gamma   90.00
#
_symmetry.space_group_name_H-M   'P 1'
#
loop_
_entity.id
_entity.type
_entity.pdbx_description
1 polymer ?
#
loop_
_entity_poly.entity_id
_entity_poly.type
_entity_poly.pdbx_seq_one_letter_code
_entity_poly.pdbx_strand_id
1 'polypeptide(L)'
;MSIEKTSTQISRLESSICIPFSTSAQVTNDHLGDIEALITGSKYIKALIPAVVNVVYKKLLQYDITARAFQTRSTSFEGPLDEFPDENSPQIMHRKMFLRGYLNRLCSDPSQMEFWEYLDKVGMMHVGRGREHPLHVEYIHIGACLSFIQDVFTEAILSHPRLDLSRKIALVKALGKVIWIQNDLFAKWYVRDGQEYADERRDQQVVVEREGYLHGKKIIHEDNDPDPSPEGSSSDTQTPSTGEARGSCPFSGMTVAAVTTPKDSEKEQQEAITTKEINAV
;
A
#
# COMPACT_ATOMS: atom_id res chain seq x y z
N MET A 1 35.12 9.77 16.82
CA MET A 1 34.52 10.09 15.51
C MET A 1 33.53 9.06 14.97
N SER A 2 33.44 7.82 15.48
CA SER A 2 32.44 6.83 15.01
C SER A 2 31.10 6.85 15.75
N ILE A 3 31.03 7.33 17.00
CA ILE A 3 29.83 7.22 17.86
C ILE A 3 28.76 8.30 17.51
N GLU A 4 29.20 9.51 17.11
CA GLU A 4 28.29 10.60 16.72
C GLU A 4 27.58 10.36 15.38
N LYS A 5 28.24 9.65 14.45
CA LYS A 5 27.64 9.31 13.14
C LYS A 5 26.50 8.30 13.29
N THR A 6 26.60 7.35 14.21
CA THR A 6 25.55 6.36 14.49
C THR A 6 24.33 7.01 15.13
N SER A 7 24.51 7.86 16.15
CA SER A 7 23.39 8.54 16.83
C SER A 7 22.60 9.48 15.90
N THR A 8 23.30 10.18 15.01
CA THR A 8 22.66 11.06 14.01
C THR A 8 21.95 10.27 12.89
N GLN A 9 22.48 9.10 12.51
CA GLN A 9 21.79 8.22 11.56
C GLN A 9 20.55 7.57 12.19
N ILE A 10 20.64 7.11 13.44
CA ILE A 10 19.52 6.51 14.17
C ILE A 10 18.38 7.51 14.33
N SER A 11 18.67 8.75 14.77
CA SER A 11 17.64 9.79 14.90
C SER A 11 17.00 10.21 13.56
N ARG A 12 17.76 10.20 12.45
CA ARG A 12 17.21 10.41 11.09
C ARG A 12 16.41 9.22 10.58
N LEU A 13 16.81 7.99 10.94
CA LEU A 13 16.07 6.76 10.64
C LEU A 13 14.75 6.74 11.41
N GLU A 14 14.77 7.02 12.71
CA GLU A 14 13.59 7.15 13.56
C GLU A 14 12.61 8.18 13.00
N SER A 15 13.07 9.39 12.64
CA SER A 15 12.19 10.40 12.04
C SER A 15 11.71 10.05 10.63
N SER A 16 12.53 9.43 9.78
CA SER A 16 12.13 9.05 8.41
C SER A 16 11.26 7.79 8.34
N ILE A 17 11.31 6.92 9.34
CA ILE A 17 10.46 5.72 9.48
C ILE A 17 9.18 6.08 10.24
N CYS A 18 9.27 6.89 11.31
CA CYS A 18 8.11 7.31 12.09
C CYS A 18 7.14 8.17 11.30
N ILE A 19 7.57 9.01 10.35
CA ILE A 19 6.63 9.87 9.60
C ILE A 19 5.67 9.04 8.73
N PRO A 20 6.10 8.15 7.82
CA PRO A 20 5.19 7.30 7.05
C PRO A 20 4.46 6.27 7.92
N PHE A 21 5.11 5.71 8.95
CA PHE A 21 4.43 4.87 9.94
C PHE A 21 3.31 5.63 10.63
N SER A 22 3.54 6.88 11.04
CA SER A 22 2.57 7.73 11.71
C SER A 22 1.46 8.19 10.76
N THR A 23 1.76 8.66 9.54
CA THR A 23 0.72 9.14 8.61
C THR A 23 -0.14 7.99 8.07
N SER A 24 0.45 6.89 7.59
CA SER A 24 -0.31 5.76 7.07
C SER A 24 -1.01 4.97 8.17
N ALA A 25 -0.45 4.88 9.40
CA ALA A 25 -1.16 4.26 10.53
C ALA A 25 -2.26 5.17 11.10
N GLN A 26 -2.05 6.49 11.23
CA GLN A 26 -3.05 7.44 11.77
C GLN A 26 -4.33 7.49 10.91
N VAL A 27 -4.22 7.36 9.59
CA VAL A 27 -5.40 7.30 8.70
C VAL A 27 -6.27 6.05 8.94
N THR A 28 -5.72 5.00 9.55
CA THR A 28 -6.38 3.69 9.65
C THR A 28 -7.06 3.38 10.99
N ASN A 29 -7.07 4.34 11.92
CA ASN A 29 -7.89 4.48 13.13
C ASN A 29 -7.95 3.32 14.17
N ASP A 30 -7.35 2.15 13.96
CA ASP A 30 -7.42 1.01 14.91
C ASP A 30 -6.08 0.24 15.07
N HIS A 31 -5.06 0.92 15.57
CA HIS A 31 -3.70 0.40 15.65
C HIS A 31 -3.55 -0.80 16.62
N LEU A 32 -4.21 -0.76 17.79
CA LEU A 32 -4.08 -1.82 18.79
C LEU A 32 -4.80 -3.11 18.37
N GLY A 33 -6.00 -2.99 17.79
CA GLY A 33 -6.75 -4.13 17.26
C GLY A 33 -6.03 -4.82 16.10
N ASP A 34 -5.37 -4.06 15.23
CA ASP A 34 -4.57 -4.62 14.13
C ASP A 34 -3.37 -5.43 14.66
N ILE A 35 -2.65 -4.90 15.65
CA ILE A 35 -1.49 -5.58 16.25
C ILE A 35 -1.94 -6.91 16.88
N GLU A 36 -3.01 -6.90 17.66
CA GLU A 36 -3.55 -8.12 18.28
C GLU A 36 -4.00 -9.14 17.23
N ALA A 37 -4.68 -8.69 16.17
CA ALA A 37 -5.10 -9.54 15.07
C ALA A 37 -3.89 -10.21 14.39
N LEU A 38 -2.81 -9.48 14.13
CA LEU A 38 -1.58 -10.02 13.53
C LEU A 38 -0.87 -10.99 14.46
N ILE A 39 -0.71 -10.66 15.74
CA ILE A 39 -0.03 -11.53 16.72
C ILE A 39 -0.79 -12.86 16.83
N THR A 40 -2.11 -12.80 17.08
CA THR A 40 -2.91 -14.01 17.28
C THR A 40 -3.19 -14.79 15.99
N GLY A 41 -3.20 -14.09 14.84
CA GLY A 41 -3.36 -14.66 13.51
C GLY A 41 -2.08 -15.21 12.89
N SER A 42 -0.91 -14.85 13.41
CA SER A 42 0.42 -15.14 12.82
C SER A 42 0.63 -16.62 12.50
N LYS A 43 0.13 -17.54 13.35
CA LYS A 43 0.27 -18.98 13.12
C LYS A 43 -0.43 -19.46 11.84
N TYR A 44 -1.56 -18.85 11.47
CA TYR A 44 -2.30 -19.21 10.26
C TYR A 44 -1.58 -18.69 9.03
N ILE A 45 -1.09 -17.44 9.07
CA ILE A 45 -0.30 -16.85 7.98
C ILE A 45 0.98 -17.67 7.76
N LYS A 46 1.70 -18.01 8.84
CA LYS A 46 2.94 -18.80 8.77
C LYS A 46 2.74 -20.17 8.12
N ALA A 47 1.62 -20.83 8.37
CA ALA A 47 1.29 -22.11 7.75
C ALA A 47 1.12 -22.01 6.22
N LEU A 48 0.72 -20.84 5.71
CA LEU A 48 0.50 -20.59 4.29
C LEU A 48 1.80 -20.24 3.54
N ILE A 49 2.81 -19.69 4.23
CA ILE A 49 4.05 -19.16 3.64
C ILE A 49 4.69 -20.10 2.61
N PRO A 50 4.88 -21.42 2.86
CA PRO A 50 5.54 -22.28 1.89
C PRO A 50 4.82 -22.33 0.54
N ALA A 51 3.49 -22.39 0.55
CA ALA A 51 2.66 -22.41 -0.64
C ALA A 51 2.67 -21.05 -1.35
N VAL A 52 2.51 -19.95 -0.59
CA VAL A 52 2.54 -18.58 -1.13
C VAL A 52 3.84 -18.31 -1.86
N VAL A 53 4.98 -18.67 -1.26
CA VAL A 53 6.29 -18.48 -1.90
C VAL A 53 6.38 -19.22 -3.24
N ASN A 54 5.88 -20.46 -3.31
CA ASN A 54 5.91 -21.20 -4.57
C ASN A 54 5.05 -20.51 -5.64
N VAL A 55 3.83 -20.09 -5.29
CA VAL A 55 2.92 -19.39 -6.21
C VAL A 55 3.51 -18.05 -6.69
N VAL A 56 4.14 -17.28 -5.80
CA VAL A 56 4.83 -16.02 -6.14
C VAL A 56 5.96 -16.25 -7.13
N TYR A 57 6.86 -17.21 -6.89
CA TYR A 57 7.96 -17.45 -7.83
C TYR A 57 7.48 -18.00 -9.17
N LYS A 58 6.47 -18.89 -9.16
CA LYS A 58 5.84 -19.34 -10.40
C LYS A 58 5.29 -18.14 -11.20
N LYS A 59 4.68 -17.16 -10.54
CA LYS A 59 4.17 -15.94 -11.18
C LYS A 59 5.28 -15.02 -11.68
N LEU A 60 6.33 -14.81 -10.89
CA LEU A 60 7.45 -13.93 -11.27
C LEU A 60 8.30 -14.52 -12.41
N LEU A 61 8.37 -15.85 -12.54
CA LEU A 61 9.10 -16.50 -13.62
C LEU A 61 8.28 -16.64 -14.91
N GLN A 62 6.96 -16.38 -14.88
CA GLN A 62 6.10 -16.40 -16.07
C GLN A 62 6.34 -15.22 -17.02
N TYR A 63 6.96 -14.14 -16.56
CA TYR A 63 7.18 -12.94 -17.36
C TYR A 63 8.68 -12.64 -17.44
N ASP A 64 9.20 -12.47 -18.65
CA ASP A 64 10.62 -12.23 -18.90
C ASP A 64 11.14 -11.02 -18.12
N ILE A 65 10.33 -9.96 -18.03
CA ILE A 65 10.71 -8.71 -17.37
C ILE A 65 10.96 -8.88 -15.87
N THR A 66 10.19 -9.74 -15.20
CA THR A 66 10.40 -10.06 -13.78
C THR A 66 11.42 -11.18 -13.59
N ALA A 67 11.49 -12.15 -14.51
CA ALA A 67 12.45 -13.25 -14.45
C ALA A 67 13.91 -12.75 -14.56
N ARG A 68 14.15 -11.72 -15.37
CA ARG A 68 15.48 -11.11 -15.56
C ARG A 68 16.12 -10.63 -14.26
N ALA A 69 15.32 -10.17 -13.29
CA ALA A 69 15.82 -9.72 -11.98
C ALA A 69 16.56 -10.83 -11.21
N PHE A 70 16.33 -12.10 -11.55
CA PHE A 70 16.98 -13.26 -10.91
C PHE A 70 18.27 -13.71 -11.58
N GLN A 71 18.65 -13.10 -12.70
CA GLN A 71 19.98 -13.30 -13.31
C GLN A 71 21.07 -12.56 -12.52
N THR A 72 20.69 -11.60 -11.67
CA THR A 72 21.63 -10.89 -10.79
C THR A 72 21.99 -11.73 -9.57
N ARG A 73 23.29 -11.96 -9.37
CA ARG A 73 23.84 -12.68 -8.22
C ARG A 73 23.37 -12.09 -6.89
N SER A 74 23.08 -12.95 -5.92
CA SER A 74 22.84 -12.52 -4.54
C SER A 74 24.16 -12.39 -3.80
N THR A 75 24.30 -11.41 -2.91
CA THR A 75 25.48 -11.27 -2.03
C THR A 75 25.79 -12.56 -1.24
N SER A 76 24.77 -13.36 -0.94
CA SER A 76 24.90 -14.59 -0.15
C SER A 76 24.92 -15.87 -0.99
N PHE A 77 25.02 -15.77 -2.32
CA PHE A 77 24.93 -16.93 -3.21
C PHE A 77 26.12 -17.03 -4.15
N GLU A 78 26.94 -18.08 -3.95
CA GLU A 78 28.13 -18.38 -4.76
C GLU A 78 27.91 -19.46 -5.83
N GLY A 79 26.69 -20.00 -5.95
CA GLY A 79 26.38 -21.07 -6.91
C GLY A 79 26.29 -20.62 -8.38
N PRO A 80 26.00 -21.56 -9.30
CA PRO A 80 25.78 -21.25 -10.70
C PRO A 80 24.52 -20.40 -10.90
N LEU A 81 24.51 -19.59 -11.96
CA LEU A 81 23.36 -18.78 -12.38
C LEU A 81 22.92 -19.24 -13.75
N ASP A 82 21.69 -19.73 -13.84
CA ASP A 82 21.07 -20.05 -15.12
C ASP A 82 20.60 -18.77 -15.81
N GLU A 83 20.85 -18.69 -17.12
CA GLU A 83 20.44 -17.54 -17.95
C GLU A 83 18.91 -17.43 -18.04
N PHE A 84 18.23 -18.57 -18.15
CA PHE A 84 16.77 -18.67 -18.16
C PHE A 84 16.32 -19.39 -16.89
N PRO A 85 16.20 -18.67 -15.75
CA PRO A 85 15.88 -19.29 -14.47
C PRO A 85 14.49 -19.91 -14.48
N ASP A 86 14.38 -21.11 -13.93
CA ASP A 86 13.12 -21.78 -13.63
C ASP A 86 12.96 -22.05 -12.12
N GLU A 87 11.88 -22.71 -11.74
CA GLU A 87 11.57 -22.98 -10.34
C GLU A 87 12.60 -23.86 -9.59
N ASN A 88 13.39 -24.63 -10.34
CA ASN A 88 14.42 -25.56 -9.87
C ASN A 88 15.83 -24.99 -10.00
N SER A 89 16.01 -23.87 -10.68
CA SER A 89 17.29 -23.17 -10.77
C SER A 89 17.86 -22.89 -9.37
N PRO A 90 19.16 -23.16 -9.12
CA PRO A 90 19.79 -23.01 -7.80
C PRO A 90 19.60 -21.62 -7.17
N GLN A 91 19.72 -20.56 -7.97
CA GLN A 91 19.50 -19.19 -7.55
C GLN A 91 18.06 -18.92 -7.15
N ILE A 92 17.08 -19.54 -7.81
CA ILE A 92 15.66 -19.41 -7.47
C ILE A 92 15.34 -20.14 -6.18
N MET A 93 15.84 -21.36 -5.99
CA MET A 93 15.66 -22.09 -4.73
C MET A 93 16.22 -21.30 -3.53
N HIS A 94 17.40 -20.70 -3.71
CA HIS A 94 18.01 -19.84 -2.72
C HIS A 94 17.16 -18.58 -2.44
N ARG A 95 16.65 -17.91 -3.48
CA ARG A 95 15.77 -16.73 -3.33
C ARG A 95 14.42 -17.09 -2.68
N LYS A 96 13.86 -18.28 -2.96
CA LYS A 96 12.68 -18.83 -2.26
C LYS A 96 12.92 -18.95 -0.76
N MET A 97 14.10 -19.39 -0.32
CA MET A 97 14.46 -19.44 1.11
C MET A 97 14.44 -18.04 1.75
N PHE A 98 15.00 -17.03 1.08
CA PHE A 98 14.98 -15.65 1.56
C PHE A 98 13.55 -15.09 1.67
N LEU A 99 12.71 -15.31 0.66
CA LEU A 99 11.32 -14.85 0.70
C LEU A 99 10.54 -15.54 1.82
N ARG A 100 10.78 -16.83 2.09
CA ARG A 100 10.19 -17.51 3.25
C ARG A 100 10.60 -16.85 4.56
N GLY A 101 11.88 -16.52 4.73
CA GLY A 101 12.36 -15.79 5.90
C GLY A 101 11.71 -14.42 6.04
N TYR A 102 11.59 -13.69 4.93
CA TYR A 102 10.94 -12.38 4.87
C TYR A 102 9.46 -12.42 5.26
N LEU A 103 8.67 -13.34 4.68
CA LEU A 103 7.25 -13.49 5.02
C LEU A 103 7.06 -13.95 6.46
N ASN A 104 8.01 -14.73 7.03
CA ASN A 104 7.99 -15.07 8.45
C ASN A 104 8.26 -13.83 9.32
N ARG A 105 9.18 -12.96 8.91
CA ARG A 105 9.45 -11.69 9.59
C ARG A 105 8.26 -10.75 9.55
N LEU A 106 7.52 -10.70 8.44
CA LEU A 106 6.24 -9.98 8.33
C LEU A 106 5.19 -10.43 9.36
N CYS A 107 5.31 -11.65 9.88
CA CYS A 107 4.45 -12.19 10.94
C CYS A 107 5.05 -12.04 12.35
N SER A 108 6.11 -11.24 12.51
CA SER A 108 6.66 -10.90 13.83
C SER A 108 6.03 -9.62 14.38
N ASP A 109 6.31 -9.30 15.64
CA ASP A 109 5.66 -8.23 16.37
C ASP A 109 5.91 -6.85 15.72
N PRO A 110 4.87 -6.20 15.17
CA PRO A 110 4.99 -4.89 14.51
C PRO A 110 5.09 -3.72 15.51
N SER A 111 4.98 -3.97 16.83
CA SER A 111 5.22 -2.93 17.85
C SER A 111 6.71 -2.61 18.05
N GLN A 112 7.60 -3.48 17.55
CA GLN A 112 9.05 -3.34 17.70
C GLN A 112 9.65 -2.55 16.52
N MET A 113 10.51 -1.57 16.79
CA MET A 113 11.10 -0.73 15.74
C MET A 113 11.93 -1.54 14.75
N GLU A 114 12.61 -2.58 15.22
CA GLU A 114 13.44 -3.50 14.42
C GLU A 114 12.62 -4.23 13.34
N PHE A 115 11.30 -4.32 13.51
CA PHE A 115 10.41 -4.84 12.47
C PHE A 115 10.44 -3.92 11.25
N TRP A 116 10.21 -2.63 11.46
CA TRP A 116 10.11 -1.61 10.42
C TRP A 116 11.47 -1.31 9.79
N GLU A 117 12.54 -1.24 10.59
CA GLU A 117 13.91 -1.08 10.08
C GLU A 117 14.31 -2.20 9.12
N TYR A 118 13.90 -3.43 9.42
CA TYR A 118 14.16 -4.56 8.53
C TYR A 118 13.41 -4.41 7.20
N LEU A 119 12.13 -4.00 7.23
CA LEU A 119 11.36 -3.77 6.00
C LEU A 119 11.97 -2.64 5.16
N ASP A 120 12.37 -1.53 5.80
CA ASP A 120 13.04 -0.40 5.13
C ASP A 120 14.34 -0.84 4.45
N LYS A 121 15.16 -1.64 5.15
CA LYS A 121 16.39 -2.22 4.60
C LYS A 121 16.12 -3.06 3.35
N VAL A 122 15.03 -3.82 3.32
CA VAL A 122 14.69 -4.62 2.14
C VAL A 122 14.32 -3.70 0.96
N GLY A 123 13.61 -2.59 1.19
CA GLY A 123 13.38 -1.57 0.15
C GLY A 123 14.68 -1.03 -0.45
N MET A 124 15.64 -0.66 0.41
CA MET A 124 16.98 -0.21 0.02
C MET A 124 17.72 -1.24 -0.86
N MET A 125 17.58 -2.53 -0.56
CA MET A 125 18.23 -3.62 -1.31
C MET A 125 17.68 -3.81 -2.73
N HIS A 126 16.49 -3.32 -3.03
CA HIS A 126 15.88 -3.44 -4.37
C HIS A 126 16.25 -2.27 -5.31
N VAL A 127 16.87 -1.21 -4.77
CA VAL A 127 17.47 -0.09 -5.54
C VAL A 127 19.00 -0.20 -5.67
N GLY A 128 19.54 -1.40 -5.48
CA GLY A 128 20.97 -1.69 -5.69
C GLY A 128 21.90 -1.29 -4.55
N ARG A 129 21.35 -0.82 -3.43
CA ARG A 129 22.13 -0.40 -2.25
C ARG A 129 22.20 -1.51 -1.20
N GLY A 130 23.23 -1.49 -0.34
CA GLY A 130 23.39 -2.48 0.74
C GLY A 130 23.62 -3.92 0.26
N ARG A 131 24.13 -4.09 -0.96
CA ARG A 131 24.43 -5.37 -1.61
C ARG A 131 25.80 -5.31 -2.27
N GLU A 132 26.46 -6.46 -2.40
CA GLU A 132 27.71 -6.57 -3.16
C GLU A 132 27.44 -6.48 -4.66
N HIS A 133 26.39 -7.15 -5.13
CA HIS A 133 25.92 -7.07 -6.51
C HIS A 133 24.64 -6.23 -6.59
N PRO A 134 24.68 -5.05 -7.24
CA PRO A 134 23.52 -4.17 -7.37
C PRO A 134 22.37 -4.85 -8.10
N LEU A 135 21.19 -4.85 -7.49
CA LEU A 135 19.92 -5.26 -8.10
C LEU A 135 19.05 -4.02 -8.25
N HIS A 136 18.51 -3.78 -9.43
CA HIS A 136 17.52 -2.74 -9.66
C HIS A 136 16.22 -3.42 -10.08
N VAL A 137 15.16 -3.20 -9.31
CA VAL A 137 13.80 -3.64 -9.64
C VAL A 137 12.95 -2.40 -9.74
N GLU A 138 12.26 -2.20 -10.85
CA GLU A 138 11.40 -1.04 -11.04
C GLU A 138 10.26 -1.05 -10.01
N TYR A 139 9.92 0.12 -9.46
CA TYR A 139 8.92 0.24 -8.39
C TYR A 139 7.54 -0.31 -8.81
N ILE A 140 7.18 -0.20 -10.09
CA ILE A 140 5.95 -0.80 -10.62
C ILE A 140 5.91 -2.32 -10.44
N HIS A 141 7.04 -3.01 -10.61
CA HIS A 141 7.14 -4.46 -10.40
C HIS A 141 7.09 -4.82 -8.92
N ILE A 142 7.65 -3.98 -8.04
CA ILE A 142 7.50 -4.11 -6.59
C ILE A 142 6.03 -4.02 -6.20
N GLY A 143 5.33 -2.95 -6.60
CA GLY A 143 3.92 -2.75 -6.28
C GLY A 143 3.03 -3.89 -6.78
N ALA A 144 3.25 -4.35 -8.02
CA ALA A 144 2.53 -5.49 -8.57
C ALA A 144 2.77 -6.80 -7.78
N CYS A 145 4.01 -7.07 -7.36
CA CYS A 145 4.36 -8.23 -6.56
C CYS A 145 3.72 -8.18 -5.16
N LEU A 146 3.78 -7.03 -4.49
CA LEU A 146 3.16 -6.83 -3.17
C LEU A 146 1.64 -6.99 -3.23
N SER A 147 0.99 -6.43 -4.27
CA SER A 147 -0.45 -6.61 -4.52
C SER A 147 -0.80 -8.08 -4.73
N PHE A 148 -0.01 -8.82 -5.51
CA PHE A 148 -0.22 -10.25 -5.72
C PHE A 148 -0.06 -11.07 -4.43
N ILE A 149 0.95 -10.76 -3.61
CA ILE A 149 1.13 -11.40 -2.30
C ILE A 149 -0.07 -11.14 -1.40
N GLN A 150 -0.55 -9.89 -1.34
CA GLN A 150 -1.73 -9.52 -0.57
C GLN A 150 -2.97 -10.28 -1.01
N ASP A 151 -3.19 -10.41 -2.32
CA ASP A 151 -4.33 -11.12 -2.90
C ASP A 151 -4.32 -12.61 -2.49
N VAL A 152 -3.18 -13.29 -2.69
CA VAL A 152 -3.03 -14.71 -2.33
C VAL A 152 -3.25 -14.94 -0.83
N PHE A 153 -2.72 -14.07 0.03
CA PHE A 153 -2.98 -14.17 1.48
C PHE A 153 -4.44 -13.92 1.81
N THR A 154 -5.07 -12.93 1.18
CA THR A 154 -6.48 -12.58 1.41
C THR A 154 -7.38 -13.75 1.07
N GLU A 155 -7.21 -14.35 -0.12
CA GLU A 155 -7.95 -15.53 -0.54
C GLU A 155 -7.77 -16.70 0.44
N ALA A 156 -6.52 -16.98 0.83
CA ALA A 156 -6.21 -18.08 1.74
C ALA A 156 -6.78 -17.87 3.15
N ILE A 157 -6.76 -16.64 3.67
CA ILE A 157 -7.35 -16.31 4.98
C ILE A 157 -8.87 -16.44 4.92
N LEU A 158 -9.51 -15.87 3.90
CA LEU A 158 -10.96 -15.91 3.75
C LEU A 158 -11.49 -17.34 3.54
N SER A 159 -10.70 -18.20 2.88
CA SER A 159 -11.01 -19.62 2.66
C SER A 159 -10.74 -20.52 3.86
N HIS A 160 -10.14 -19.99 4.95
CA HIS A 160 -9.78 -20.84 6.10
C HIS A 160 -11.03 -21.41 6.81
N PRO A 161 -11.15 -22.73 6.98
CA PRO A 161 -12.41 -23.37 7.39
C PRO A 161 -12.78 -23.17 8.86
N ARG A 162 -11.79 -22.86 9.72
CA ARG A 162 -11.98 -22.78 11.18
C ARG A 162 -11.85 -21.39 11.77
N LEU A 163 -11.61 -20.38 10.93
CA LEU A 163 -11.57 -18.99 11.39
C LEU A 163 -12.97 -18.38 11.24
N ASP A 164 -13.46 -17.76 12.31
CA ASP A 164 -14.70 -17.00 12.27
C ASP A 164 -14.55 -15.77 11.36
N LEU A 165 -15.67 -15.27 10.85
CA LEU A 165 -15.67 -14.17 9.89
C LEU A 165 -15.06 -12.89 10.47
N SER A 166 -15.35 -12.57 11.73
CA SER A 166 -14.81 -11.37 12.39
C SER A 166 -13.28 -11.42 12.45
N ARG A 167 -12.70 -12.57 12.80
CA ARG A 167 -11.25 -12.75 12.83
C ARG A 167 -10.62 -12.76 11.44
N LYS A 168 -11.29 -13.32 10.44
CA LYS A 168 -10.87 -13.22 9.04
C LYS A 168 -10.77 -11.76 8.59
N ILE A 169 -11.81 -10.96 8.84
CA ILE A 169 -11.86 -9.53 8.50
C ILE A 169 -10.73 -8.78 9.20
N ALA A 170 -10.58 -8.98 10.52
CA ALA A 170 -9.53 -8.32 11.30
C ALA A 170 -8.13 -8.65 10.74
N LEU A 171 -7.86 -9.92 10.44
CA LEU A 171 -6.57 -10.36 9.92
C LEU A 171 -6.28 -9.82 8.52
N VAL A 172 -7.25 -9.83 7.62
CA VAL A 172 -7.12 -9.27 6.27
C VAL A 172 -6.86 -7.77 6.33
N LYS A 173 -7.60 -7.02 7.15
CA LYS A 173 -7.38 -5.58 7.34
C LYS A 173 -5.99 -5.29 7.88
N ALA A 174 -5.59 -5.97 8.95
CA ALA A 174 -4.31 -5.75 9.60
C ALA A 174 -3.13 -6.10 8.68
N LEU A 175 -3.19 -7.24 7.97
CA LEU A 175 -2.17 -7.62 6.99
C LEU A 175 -2.09 -6.64 5.82
N GLY A 176 -3.24 -6.19 5.31
CA GLY A 176 -3.31 -5.18 4.25
C GLY A 176 -2.61 -3.88 4.66
N LYS A 177 -2.85 -3.40 5.89
CA LYS A 177 -2.18 -2.19 6.41
C LYS A 177 -0.66 -2.37 6.49
N VAL A 178 -0.17 -3.53 6.96
CA VAL A 178 1.27 -3.80 7.00
C VAL A 178 1.90 -3.80 5.60
N ILE A 179 1.22 -4.39 4.61
CA ILE A 179 1.70 -4.40 3.21
C ILE A 179 1.72 -2.99 2.63
N TRP A 180 0.73 -2.14 2.94
CA TRP A 180 0.73 -0.74 2.53
C TRP A 180 1.88 0.06 3.15
N ILE A 181 2.09 -0.07 4.47
CA ILE A 181 3.22 0.60 5.14
C ILE A 181 4.55 0.12 4.57
N GLN A 182 4.69 -1.18 4.30
CA GLN A 182 5.86 -1.74 3.62
C GLN A 182 6.06 -1.13 2.23
N ASN A 183 4.98 -0.98 1.46
CA ASN A 183 5.03 -0.36 0.15
C ASN A 183 5.53 1.09 0.23
N ASP A 184 5.09 1.87 1.22
CA ASP A 184 5.56 3.24 1.45
C ASP A 184 7.05 3.27 1.84
N LEU A 185 7.48 2.36 2.72
CA LEU A 185 8.89 2.22 3.07
C LEU A 185 9.76 1.88 1.86
N PHE A 186 9.24 1.08 0.92
CA PHE A 186 9.93 0.81 -0.33
C PHE A 186 9.93 2.05 -1.22
N ALA A 187 8.79 2.72 -1.37
CA ALA A 187 8.62 3.94 -2.17
C ALA A 187 9.65 5.01 -1.82
N LYS A 188 9.97 5.18 -0.52
CA LYS A 188 11.01 6.09 -0.02
C LYS A 188 12.36 5.97 -0.77
N TRP A 189 12.69 4.76 -1.24
CA TRP A 189 13.94 4.50 -1.94
C TRP A 189 13.86 4.73 -3.46
N TYR A 190 12.66 4.76 -4.02
CA TYR A 190 12.40 4.93 -5.46
C TYR A 190 11.99 6.35 -5.82
N VAL A 191 11.14 6.96 -5.00
CA VAL A 191 10.47 8.20 -5.29
C VAL A 191 11.31 9.35 -4.75
N ARG A 192 11.59 10.32 -5.62
CA ARG A 192 12.22 11.58 -5.28
C ARG A 192 11.15 12.66 -5.16
N ASP A 193 10.19 12.47 -4.26
CA ASP A 193 9.05 13.39 -4.13
C ASP A 193 9.53 14.83 -3.98
N GLY A 194 9.09 15.70 -4.88
CA GLY A 194 9.35 17.13 -4.81
C GLY A 194 10.77 17.59 -5.18
N GLN A 195 11.73 16.69 -5.44
CA GLN A 195 13.09 17.11 -5.82
C GLN A 195 13.16 17.71 -7.23
N GLU A 196 12.32 17.23 -8.15
CA GLU A 196 12.18 17.80 -9.50
C GLU A 196 11.60 19.22 -9.50
N TYR A 197 10.78 19.57 -8.50
CA TYR A 197 10.26 20.92 -8.29
C TYR A 197 11.16 21.77 -7.38
N ALA A 198 12.28 21.26 -6.86
CA ALA A 198 13.18 22.04 -5.99
C ALA A 198 13.97 23.10 -6.78
N ASP A 199 14.13 22.88 -8.08
CA ASP A 199 14.74 23.85 -9.00
C ASP A 199 13.70 24.87 -9.49
N GLU A 200 12.45 24.46 -9.77
CA GLU A 200 11.35 25.36 -10.17
C GLU A 200 10.79 26.21 -9.01
N ARG A 201 10.80 25.70 -7.77
CA ARG A 201 10.38 26.46 -6.56
C ARG A 201 11.40 27.49 -6.07
N ARG A 202 12.61 27.52 -6.62
CA ARG A 202 13.57 28.62 -6.31
C ARG A 202 13.19 29.92 -7.01
N ASP A 203 12.49 29.86 -8.13
CA ASP A 203 12.11 31.02 -8.94
C ASP A 203 10.64 31.45 -8.74
N GLN A 204 9.80 30.60 -8.13
CA GLN A 204 8.41 30.93 -7.81
C GLN A 204 8.26 31.25 -6.33
N GLN A 205 8.16 32.54 -6.02
CA GLN A 205 7.82 33.03 -4.68
C GLN A 205 6.45 32.44 -4.28
N VAL A 206 6.46 31.42 -3.40
CA VAL A 206 5.23 30.82 -2.89
C VAL A 206 4.49 31.86 -2.05
N VAL A 207 3.48 32.50 -2.64
CA VAL A 207 2.54 33.35 -1.91
C VAL A 207 1.66 32.41 -1.08
N VAL A 208 1.90 32.37 0.23
CA VAL A 208 1.07 31.59 1.16
C VAL A 208 -0.29 32.27 1.24
N GLU A 209 -1.27 31.70 0.55
CA GLU A 209 -2.66 32.16 0.60
C GLU A 209 -3.43 31.49 1.75
N ARG A 210 -4.49 32.16 2.20
CA ARG A 210 -5.37 31.65 3.25
C ARG A 210 -6.12 30.41 2.75
N GLU A 211 -6.28 29.41 3.61
CA GLU A 211 -7.08 28.20 3.31
C GLU A 211 -8.47 28.57 2.76
N GLY A 212 -8.87 27.89 1.68
CA GLY A 212 -10.11 28.18 0.95
C GLY A 212 -10.01 29.29 -0.10
N TYR A 213 -8.81 29.85 -0.35
CA TYR A 213 -8.55 30.82 -1.40
C TYR A 213 -7.52 30.27 -2.41
N LEU A 214 -7.67 30.66 -3.69
CA LEU A 214 -6.69 30.41 -4.75
C LEU A 214 -6.58 31.66 -5.62
N HIS A 215 -5.36 32.16 -5.80
CA HIS A 215 -5.08 33.45 -6.45
C HIS A 215 -5.86 34.61 -5.82
N GLY A 216 -6.01 34.59 -4.49
CA GLY A 216 -6.75 35.59 -3.73
C GLY A 216 -8.28 35.51 -3.89
N LYS A 217 -8.81 34.50 -4.60
CA LYS A 217 -10.26 34.27 -4.74
C LYS A 217 -10.71 33.16 -3.79
N LYS A 218 -11.73 33.43 -2.97
CA LYS A 218 -12.37 32.42 -2.11
C LYS A 218 -13.04 31.37 -3.01
N ILE A 219 -12.60 30.11 -2.90
CA ILE A 219 -13.17 28.97 -3.63
C ILE A 219 -14.14 28.20 -2.75
N ILE A 220 -13.90 28.14 -1.45
CA ILE A 220 -14.76 27.45 -0.50
C ILE A 220 -15.79 28.46 0.02
N HIS A 221 -17.00 28.42 -0.51
CA HIS A 221 -18.14 29.16 0.04
C HIS A 221 -18.78 28.31 1.15
N GLU A 222 -18.85 28.86 2.35
CA GLU A 222 -19.65 28.26 3.43
C GLU A 222 -21.13 28.60 3.15
N ASP A 223 -22.04 27.67 3.44
CA ASP A 223 -23.49 27.73 3.10
C ASP A 223 -24.29 28.89 3.75
N ASN A 224 -23.64 29.94 4.26
CA ASN A 224 -24.26 31.10 4.91
C ASN A 224 -23.75 32.48 4.46
N ASP A 225 -22.97 32.60 3.37
CA ASP A 225 -22.60 33.92 2.82
C ASP A 225 -23.65 34.41 1.79
N PRO A 226 -24.13 35.68 1.86
CA PRO A 226 -25.08 36.22 0.88
C PRO A 226 -24.40 36.51 -0.47
N ASP A 227 -25.09 36.12 -1.54
CA ASP A 227 -24.67 36.21 -2.95
C ASP A 227 -24.26 37.63 -3.39
N PRO A 228 -23.05 37.85 -3.96
CA PRO A 228 -22.70 39.15 -4.51
C PRO A 228 -23.40 39.36 -5.86
N SER A 229 -24.28 40.36 -5.91
CA SER A 229 -25.01 40.77 -7.11
C SER A 229 -24.10 41.20 -8.28
N PRO A 230 -24.54 41.08 -9.55
CA PRO A 230 -23.73 41.43 -10.71
C PRO A 230 -23.92 42.91 -11.09
N GLU A 231 -22.88 43.71 -10.90
CA GLU A 231 -22.67 45.00 -11.55
C GLU A 231 -21.23 44.98 -12.10
N GLY A 232 -20.84 45.45 -13.28
CA GLY A 232 -21.45 46.22 -14.35
C GLY A 232 -20.30 46.53 -15.33
N SER A 233 -20.62 46.54 -16.62
CA SER A 233 -19.72 46.62 -17.79
C SER A 233 -18.64 47.71 -17.77
N SER A 234 -17.44 47.40 -18.29
CA SER A 234 -16.80 48.26 -19.30
C SER A 234 -15.87 47.47 -20.22
N SER A 235 -15.99 47.79 -21.50
CA SER A 235 -15.39 47.20 -22.69
C SER A 235 -13.90 47.53 -22.85
N ASP A 236 -13.11 46.60 -23.37
CA ASP A 236 -12.37 46.87 -24.61
C ASP A 236 -11.94 45.59 -25.34
N THR A 237 -12.00 45.68 -26.66
CA THR A 237 -11.89 44.63 -27.66
C THR A 237 -10.43 44.28 -28.00
N GLN A 238 -10.08 42.99 -28.02
CA GLN A 238 -9.29 42.34 -29.08
C GLN A 238 -9.22 40.81 -28.90
N THR A 239 -9.69 40.08 -29.92
CA THR A 239 -9.55 38.63 -30.19
C THR A 239 -8.27 38.34 -31.01
N PRO A 240 -7.89 37.08 -31.34
CA PRO A 240 -8.00 35.82 -30.59
C PRO A 240 -6.69 34.98 -30.62
N SER A 241 -6.49 34.07 -29.65
CA SER A 241 -5.79 32.80 -29.95
C SER A 241 -6.25 31.65 -29.05
N THR A 242 -6.79 30.65 -29.75
CA THR A 242 -7.20 29.29 -29.44
C THR A 242 -6.33 28.49 -28.46
N GLY A 243 -6.98 27.67 -27.62
CA GLY A 243 -6.34 26.52 -26.97
C GLY A 243 -7.10 25.99 -25.75
N GLU A 244 -8.18 25.25 -25.98
CA GLU A 244 -8.90 24.48 -24.95
C GLU A 244 -8.03 23.32 -24.40
N ALA A 245 -8.06 23.11 -23.09
CA ALA A 245 -7.96 21.76 -22.51
C ALA A 245 -8.69 21.73 -21.16
N ARG A 246 -9.94 21.23 -21.20
CA ARG A 246 -10.74 20.88 -20.03
C ARG A 246 -10.09 19.70 -19.29
N GLY A 247 -9.73 19.89 -18.03
CA GLY A 247 -9.48 18.79 -17.09
C GLY A 247 -10.73 18.54 -16.25
N SER A 248 -11.55 17.57 -16.67
CA SER A 248 -12.69 17.08 -15.90
C SER A 248 -12.20 16.22 -14.73
N CYS A 249 -12.57 16.55 -13.49
CA CYS A 249 -12.25 15.72 -12.32
C CYS A 249 -13.02 14.39 -12.34
N PRO A 250 -12.38 13.24 -12.03
CA PRO A 250 -12.95 11.89 -12.20
C PRO A 250 -13.89 11.43 -11.07
N PHE A 251 -14.21 12.28 -10.08
CA PHE A 251 -14.98 11.89 -8.88
C PHE A 251 -16.38 12.52 -8.78
N SER A 252 -16.92 13.09 -9.86
CA SER A 252 -18.20 13.81 -9.85
C SER A 252 -19.45 12.90 -9.81
N GLY A 253 -19.38 11.72 -9.18
CA GLY A 253 -20.45 10.71 -9.33
C GLY A 253 -20.67 9.70 -8.20
N MET A 254 -20.21 9.92 -6.97
CA MET A 254 -20.47 8.97 -5.87
C MET A 254 -21.08 9.63 -4.64
N THR A 255 -22.39 9.89 -4.68
CA THR A 255 -23.19 10.11 -3.46
C THR A 255 -23.64 8.75 -2.91
N VAL A 256 -23.13 8.35 -1.74
CA VAL A 256 -23.73 7.26 -0.97
C VAL A 256 -24.93 7.83 -0.21
N ALA A 257 -26.12 7.42 -0.62
CA ALA A 257 -27.37 7.76 0.04
C ALA A 257 -27.42 7.18 1.46
N ALA A 258 -27.83 8.02 2.42
CA ALA A 258 -28.20 7.60 3.76
C ALA A 258 -29.44 6.69 3.71
N VAL A 259 -29.32 5.46 4.19
CA VAL A 259 -30.46 4.58 4.43
C VAL A 259 -30.92 4.77 5.87
N THR A 260 -32.07 5.42 6.01
CA THR A 260 -32.89 5.43 7.22
C THR A 260 -33.50 4.06 7.46
N THR A 261 -33.50 3.62 8.72
CA THR A 261 -34.15 2.39 9.20
C THR A 261 -35.67 2.53 9.26
N PRO A 262 -36.42 1.49 8.89
CA PRO A 262 -37.75 1.23 9.44
C PRO A 262 -37.74 -0.01 10.33
N LYS A 263 -38.32 0.14 11.52
CA LYS A 263 -38.77 -0.94 12.40
C LYS A 263 -39.93 -1.71 11.76
N ASP A 264 -40.10 -2.96 12.21
CA ASP A 264 -41.27 -3.83 12.07
C ASP A 264 -41.40 -4.65 10.78
N SER A 265 -40.74 -5.82 10.73
CA SER A 265 -41.27 -7.03 10.02
C SER A 265 -40.42 -8.29 10.29
N GLU A 266 -40.34 -8.77 11.53
CA GLU A 266 -39.68 -10.06 11.88
C GLU A 266 -40.65 -11.15 12.39
N LYS A 267 -41.94 -11.08 12.03
CA LYS A 267 -42.92 -12.11 12.43
C LYS A 267 -43.50 -12.98 11.30
N GLU A 268 -43.05 -12.84 10.05
CA GLU A 268 -43.64 -13.60 8.92
C GLU A 268 -42.70 -14.58 8.21
N GLN A 269 -41.42 -14.72 8.62
CA GLN A 269 -40.49 -15.65 7.95
C GLN A 269 -40.23 -16.96 8.71
N GLN A 270 -40.85 -17.15 9.88
CA GLN A 270 -40.70 -18.39 10.66
C GLN A 270 -41.76 -19.47 10.33
N GLU A 271 -42.81 -19.15 9.57
CA GLU A 271 -43.84 -20.12 9.14
C GLU A 271 -43.60 -20.70 7.74
N ALA A 272 -42.72 -20.13 6.92
CA ALA A 272 -42.52 -20.57 5.53
C ALA A 272 -41.49 -21.71 5.35
N ILE A 273 -40.71 -22.04 6.40
CA ILE A 273 -39.66 -23.07 6.33
C ILE A 273 -40.17 -24.43 6.84
N THR A 274 -41.22 -24.48 7.66
CA THR A 274 -41.76 -25.74 8.20
C THR A 274 -42.69 -26.50 7.25
N THR A 275 -43.13 -25.89 6.14
CA THR A 275 -44.09 -26.53 5.20
C THR A 275 -43.43 -27.19 3.98
N LYS A 276 -42.12 -27.04 3.75
CA LYS A 276 -41.44 -27.61 2.58
C LYS A 276 -40.77 -28.99 2.78
N GLU A 277 -40.74 -29.54 4.00
CA GLU A 277 -40.16 -30.87 4.28
C GLU A 277 -41.19 -32.00 4.50
N ILE A 278 -42.49 -31.80 4.23
CA ILE A 278 -43.52 -32.85 4.42
C ILE A 278 -44.01 -33.49 3.09
N ASN A 279 -43.64 -32.97 1.91
CA ASN A 279 -44.11 -33.51 0.61
C ASN A 279 -43.00 -34.04 -0.30
N ALA A 280 -42.13 -34.91 0.23
CA ALA A 280 -41.30 -35.79 -0.58
C ALA A 280 -41.09 -37.13 0.14
N VAL A 281 -42.15 -37.94 0.13
CA VAL A 281 -42.08 -39.42 0.17
C VAL A 281 -41.95 -39.89 -1.27
#